data_AF-A0A443YU00-F1
#
_entry.id   AF-A0A443YU00-F1
#
_cell.length_a   1.000
_cell.length_b   1.000
_cell.length_c   1.000
_cell.angle_alpha   90.00
_cell.angle_beta   90.00
_cell.angle_gamma   90.00
#
_symmetry.space_group_name_H-M   'P 1'
#
loop_
_entity.id
_entity.type
_entity.pdbx_description
1 polymer ?
#
loop_
_entity_poly.entity_id
_entity_poly.type
_entity_poly.pdbx_seq_one_letter_code
_entity_poly.pdbx_strand_id
1 'polypeptide(L)'
;MKTIITFGLLFISSLSFAQQLNDKIKDAFKTDDADALLTEVKAQKANINDCFDNEGVSYNLLSISIKLNRPNIFNALLTAKADLNKICSGKTPLMYSAKYGELNFAKALLKAGADATIKNSEGQTALDYAVKYKKSEIQTLLTAIK
;
A
#
# COMPACT_ATOMS: atom_id res chain seq x y z
N MET A 1 26.60 17.24 50.65
CA MET A 1 25.50 17.78 49.83
C MET A 1 25.96 17.78 48.38
N LYS A 2 25.58 16.75 47.60
CA LYS A 2 25.75 16.71 46.14
C LYS A 2 24.39 16.28 45.59
N THR A 3 23.66 17.24 45.06
CA THR A 3 22.29 17.09 44.61
C THR A 3 22.27 16.26 43.32
N ILE A 4 21.61 15.11 43.40
CA ILE A 4 21.11 14.36 42.25
C ILE A 4 20.06 15.23 41.58
N ILE A 5 20.26 15.57 40.31
CA ILE A 5 19.18 16.09 39.45
C ILE A 5 19.07 15.15 38.25
N THR A 6 18.40 14.03 38.47
CA THR A 6 17.76 13.23 37.43
C THR A 6 16.51 13.97 36.98
N PHE A 7 16.59 14.69 35.87
CA PHE A 7 15.42 15.19 35.13
C PHE A 7 15.77 15.25 33.63
N GLY A 8 15.67 14.11 32.96
CA GLY A 8 15.53 14.03 31.51
C GLY A 8 14.15 13.46 31.22
N LEU A 9 13.16 14.34 31.13
CA LEU A 9 11.75 14.04 30.90
C LEU A 9 11.55 13.00 29.78
N LEU A 10 10.76 11.96 30.07
CA LEU A 10 10.01 11.22 29.09
C LEU A 10 9.14 12.20 28.29
N PHE A 11 9.52 12.51 27.06
CA PHE A 11 8.57 12.91 26.03
C PHE A 11 8.33 11.73 25.11
N ILE A 12 7.28 10.97 25.46
CA ILE A 12 6.57 10.10 24.55
C ILE A 12 5.85 11.02 23.58
N SER A 13 6.32 11.10 22.35
CA SER A 13 5.39 11.22 21.25
C SER A 13 5.93 10.35 20.14
N SER A 14 5.28 9.20 19.95
CA SER A 14 5.20 8.57 18.65
C SER A 14 4.61 9.59 17.68
N LEU A 15 5.42 10.56 17.25
CA LEU A 15 5.17 11.30 16.04
C LEU A 15 5.35 10.24 14.94
N SER A 16 4.26 9.55 14.66
CA SER A 16 4.05 8.86 13.40
C SER A 16 4.00 9.95 12.33
N PHE A 17 5.14 10.60 12.07
CA PHE A 17 5.37 11.25 10.79
C PHE A 17 5.08 10.16 9.77
N ALA A 18 4.05 10.36 8.95
CA ALA A 18 3.75 9.43 7.87
C ALA A 18 5.07 9.10 7.17
N GLN A 19 5.45 7.83 7.17
CA GLN A 19 6.79 7.45 6.76
C GLN A 19 6.94 7.81 5.30
N GLN A 20 7.85 8.73 4.98
CA GLN A 20 8.10 9.08 3.58
C GLN A 20 8.84 7.92 2.91
N LEU A 21 8.63 7.75 1.61
CA LEU A 21 9.49 6.87 0.82
C LEU A 21 10.90 7.48 0.81
N ASN A 22 11.87 6.73 1.33
CA ASN A 22 13.26 7.10 1.16
C ASN A 22 13.74 6.80 -0.27
N ASP A 23 14.89 7.35 -0.66
CA ASP A 23 15.35 7.28 -2.05
C ASP A 23 15.67 5.84 -2.49
N LYS A 24 16.12 4.98 -1.58
CA LYS A 24 16.37 3.56 -1.88
C LYS A 24 15.09 2.79 -2.18
N ILE A 25 14.02 3.02 -1.42
CA ILE A 25 12.71 2.43 -1.72
C ILE A 25 12.20 2.97 -3.06
N LYS A 26 12.35 4.27 -3.34
CA LYS A 26 11.98 4.86 -4.64
C LYS A 26 12.76 4.22 -5.79
N ASP A 27 14.06 3.99 -5.63
CA ASP A 27 14.92 3.37 -6.64
C ASP A 27 14.56 1.90 -6.87
N ALA A 28 14.23 1.15 -5.81
CA ALA A 28 13.71 -0.20 -5.93
C ALA A 28 12.42 -0.21 -6.76
N PHE A 29 11.47 0.69 -6.46
CA PHE A 29 10.30 0.88 -7.31
C PHE A 29 10.61 1.38 -8.71
N LYS A 30 11.68 2.15 -8.93
CA LYS A 30 12.06 2.59 -10.28
C LYS A 30 12.54 1.41 -11.13
N THR A 31 13.25 0.48 -10.52
CA THR A 31 13.88 -0.68 -11.17
C THR A 31 13.07 -1.98 -11.09
N ASP A 32 11.94 -1.98 -10.38
CA ASP A 32 11.16 -3.19 -10.04
C ASP A 32 11.97 -4.25 -9.28
N ASP A 33 12.94 -3.80 -8.47
CA ASP A 33 13.80 -4.66 -7.67
C ASP A 33 13.14 -5.01 -6.33
N ALA A 34 12.54 -6.20 -6.29
CA ALA A 34 11.87 -6.71 -5.10
C ALA A 34 12.82 -7.00 -3.93
N ASP A 35 14.03 -7.49 -4.21
CA ASP A 35 14.98 -7.86 -3.17
C ASP A 35 15.57 -6.61 -2.52
N ALA A 36 15.89 -5.58 -3.32
CA ALA A 36 16.29 -4.28 -2.81
C ALA A 36 15.18 -3.65 -1.95
N LEU A 37 13.93 -3.70 -2.40
CA LEU A 37 12.80 -3.19 -1.63
C LEU A 37 12.67 -3.90 -0.27
N LEU A 38 12.60 -5.23 -0.27
CA LEU A 38 12.38 -6.01 0.96
C LEU A 38 13.58 -5.90 1.92
N THR A 39 14.79 -5.78 1.40
CA THR A 39 15.98 -5.53 2.20
C THR A 39 15.91 -4.16 2.88
N GLU A 40 15.55 -3.12 2.14
CA GLU A 40 15.49 -1.76 2.65
C GLU A 40 14.34 -1.55 3.64
N VAL A 41 13.17 -2.17 3.41
CA VAL A 41 12.04 -2.18 4.37
C VAL A 41 12.48 -2.80 5.71
N LYS A 42 13.17 -3.94 5.67
CA LYS A 42 13.71 -4.61 6.87
C LYS A 42 14.78 -3.77 7.56
N ALA A 43 15.71 -3.18 6.80
CA ALA A 43 16.80 -2.36 7.34
C ALA A 43 16.26 -1.15 8.12
N GLN A 44 15.18 -0.54 7.65
CA GLN A 44 14.50 0.57 8.32
C GLN A 44 13.57 0.13 9.46
N LYS A 45 13.39 -1.18 9.68
CA LYS A 45 12.37 -1.73 10.58
C LYS A 45 10.97 -1.22 10.25
N ALA A 46 10.71 -0.90 8.98
CA ALA A 46 9.40 -0.49 8.50
C ALA A 46 8.49 -1.71 8.37
N ASN A 47 7.19 -1.52 8.52
CA ASN A 47 6.21 -2.56 8.26
C ASN A 47 5.84 -2.53 6.78
N ILE A 48 5.76 -3.71 6.15
CA ILE A 48 5.36 -3.88 4.76
C ILE A 48 3.94 -3.32 4.46
N ASN A 49 3.11 -3.20 5.50
CA ASN A 49 1.74 -2.68 5.44
C ASN A 49 1.63 -1.20 5.82
N ASP A 50 2.76 -0.51 6.05
CA ASP A 50 2.74 0.91 6.36
C ASP A 50 2.19 1.73 5.18
N CYS A 51 1.56 2.85 5.52
CA CYS A 51 1.11 3.83 4.55
C CYS A 51 2.18 4.91 4.42
N PHE A 52 2.72 5.05 3.22
CA PHE A 52 3.79 5.99 2.90
C PHE A 52 3.22 7.23 2.23
N ASP A 53 3.55 8.40 2.76
CA ASP A 53 3.16 9.67 2.12
C ASP A 53 3.99 9.87 0.84
N ASN A 54 3.30 10.17 -0.25
CA ASN A 54 3.90 10.59 -1.50
C ASN A 54 3.10 11.76 -2.08
N GLU A 55 3.63 12.97 -1.90
CA GLU A 55 3.06 14.23 -2.40
C GLU A 55 1.61 14.46 -1.92
N GLY A 56 1.35 14.19 -0.63
CA GLY A 56 0.03 14.43 -0.01
C GLY A 56 -1.00 13.34 -0.29
N VAL A 57 -0.61 12.26 -0.95
CA VAL A 57 -1.40 11.03 -1.06
C VAL A 57 -0.62 9.89 -0.44
N SER A 58 -1.25 9.17 0.49
CA SER A 58 -0.64 8.04 1.18
C SER A 58 -0.95 6.72 0.49
N TYR A 59 0.06 5.88 0.31
CA TYR A 59 -0.04 4.58 -0.36
C TYR A 59 0.65 3.48 0.46
N ASN A 60 0.09 2.27 0.50
CA ASN A 60 0.87 1.09 0.90
C ASN A 60 1.73 0.60 -0.27
N LEU A 61 2.73 -0.25 0.02
CA LEU A 61 3.67 -0.76 -0.98
C LEU A 61 2.97 -1.51 -2.13
N LEU A 62 1.90 -2.28 -1.85
CA LEU A 62 1.09 -2.95 -2.87
C LEU A 62 0.42 -1.93 -3.82
N SER A 63 -0.09 -0.84 -3.28
CA SER A 63 -0.75 0.21 -4.06
C SER A 63 0.26 0.98 -4.93
N ILE A 64 1.47 1.20 -4.42
CA ILE A 64 2.56 1.81 -5.21
C ILE A 64 2.96 0.87 -6.35
N SER A 65 3.11 -0.42 -6.08
CA SER A 65 3.49 -1.39 -7.12
C SER A 65 2.43 -1.49 -8.22
N ILE A 66 1.16 -1.38 -7.86
CA ILE A 66 0.04 -1.31 -8.83
C ILE A 66 0.11 -0.02 -9.64
N LYS A 67 0.18 1.15 -8.98
CA LYS A 67 0.20 2.47 -9.65
C LYS A 67 1.36 2.60 -10.64
N LEU A 68 2.52 2.06 -10.28
CA LEU A 68 3.72 2.16 -11.10
C LEU A 68 3.85 1.01 -12.11
N ASN A 69 2.99 -0.01 -12.04
CA ASN A 69 3.12 -1.27 -12.79
C ASN A 69 4.46 -1.97 -12.52
N ARG A 70 4.60 -2.52 -11.32
CA ARG A 70 5.79 -3.17 -10.76
C ARG A 70 5.48 -4.59 -10.32
N PRO A 71 5.40 -5.54 -11.28
CA PRO A 71 4.95 -6.89 -11.02
C PRO A 71 5.89 -7.71 -10.14
N ASN A 72 7.21 -7.52 -10.22
CA ASN A 72 8.14 -8.29 -9.38
C ASN A 72 7.98 -7.91 -7.91
N ILE A 73 7.96 -6.60 -7.64
CA ILE A 73 7.66 -6.08 -6.30
C ILE A 73 6.29 -6.55 -5.83
N PHE A 74 5.25 -6.39 -6.65
CA PHE A 74 3.89 -6.82 -6.28
C PHE A 74 3.85 -8.29 -5.85
N ASN A 75 4.44 -9.20 -6.63
CA ASN A 75 4.47 -10.62 -6.32
C ASN A 75 5.28 -10.93 -5.05
N ALA A 76 6.39 -10.22 -4.82
CA ALA A 76 7.18 -10.36 -3.60
C ALA A 76 6.39 -9.89 -2.37
N LEU A 77 5.63 -8.80 -2.48
CA LEU A 77 4.76 -8.32 -1.40
C LEU A 77 3.64 -9.31 -1.09
N LEU A 78 3.02 -9.94 -2.11
CA LEU A 78 2.06 -11.04 -1.91
C LEU A 78 2.70 -12.23 -1.19
N THR A 79 3.90 -12.63 -1.62
CA THR A 79 4.66 -13.74 -1.01
C THR A 79 5.00 -13.44 0.45
N ALA A 80 5.31 -12.17 0.75
CA ALA A 80 5.55 -11.66 2.09
C ALA A 80 4.26 -11.45 2.91
N LYS A 81 3.09 -11.87 2.41
CA LYS A 81 1.78 -11.77 3.06
C LYS A 81 1.43 -10.33 3.46
N ALA A 82 1.72 -9.37 2.58
CA ALA A 82 1.21 -8.02 2.74
C ALA A 82 -0.32 -8.02 2.83
N ASP A 83 -0.87 -7.13 3.65
CA ASP A 83 -2.31 -6.97 3.85
C ASP A 83 -2.96 -6.44 2.57
N LEU A 84 -3.70 -7.31 1.90
CA LEU A 84 -4.37 -7.04 0.62
C LEU A 84 -5.51 -6.03 0.75
N ASN A 85 -5.97 -5.78 1.98
CA ASN A 85 -7.11 -4.95 2.32
C ASN A 85 -6.69 -3.65 3.01
N LYS A 86 -5.38 -3.42 3.20
CA LYS A 86 -4.86 -2.22 3.85
C LYS A 86 -5.35 -0.96 3.16
N ILE A 87 -6.05 -0.11 3.91
CA ILE A 87 -6.53 1.19 3.42
C ILE A 87 -5.45 2.25 3.68
N CYS A 88 -5.01 2.94 2.62
CA CYS A 88 -4.22 4.16 2.70
C CYS A 88 -4.92 5.25 1.88
N SER A 89 -5.03 6.48 2.40
CA SER A 89 -5.81 7.58 1.80
C SER A 89 -7.19 7.16 1.28
N GLY A 90 -7.88 6.32 2.07
CA GLY A 90 -9.23 5.84 1.78
C GLY A 90 -9.33 4.88 0.59
N LYS A 91 -8.26 4.16 0.22
CA LYS A 91 -8.31 3.18 -0.88
C LYS A 91 -7.59 1.89 -0.51
N THR A 92 -8.18 0.76 -0.90
CA THR A 92 -7.52 -0.56 -0.87
C THR A 92 -6.66 -0.75 -2.12
N PRO A 93 -5.69 -1.70 -2.13
CA PRO A 93 -4.98 -2.10 -3.35
C PRO A 93 -5.90 -2.40 -4.53
N LEU A 94 -7.04 -3.08 -4.30
CA LEU A 94 -7.98 -3.42 -5.36
C LEU A 94 -8.70 -2.19 -5.94
N MET A 95 -9.01 -1.17 -5.11
CA MET A 95 -9.50 0.12 -5.60
C MET A 95 -8.46 0.84 -6.48
N TYR A 96 -7.16 0.72 -6.16
CA TYR A 96 -6.11 1.26 -7.02
C TYR A 96 -6.00 0.51 -8.35
N SER A 97 -6.10 -0.83 -8.35
CA SER A 97 -6.18 -1.58 -9.62
C SER A 97 -7.37 -1.11 -10.45
N ALA A 98 -8.53 -0.94 -9.84
CA ALA A 98 -9.74 -0.44 -10.48
C ALA A 98 -9.63 1.00 -10.98
N LYS A 99 -8.91 1.88 -10.27
CA LYS A 99 -8.64 3.25 -10.72
C LYS A 99 -7.77 3.28 -11.98
N TYR A 100 -6.69 2.49 -11.99
CA TYR A 100 -5.68 2.54 -13.05
C TYR A 100 -6.00 1.63 -14.23
N GLY A 101 -6.85 0.60 -14.04
CA GLY A 101 -7.16 -0.38 -15.09
C GLY A 101 -6.20 -1.57 -15.09
N GLU A 102 -5.50 -1.81 -13.99
CA GLU A 102 -4.49 -2.86 -13.89
C GLU A 102 -5.12 -4.24 -13.66
N LEU A 103 -5.64 -4.83 -14.74
CA LEU A 103 -6.41 -6.09 -14.71
C LEU A 103 -5.63 -7.26 -14.09
N ASN A 104 -4.33 -7.38 -14.39
CA ASN A 104 -3.50 -8.48 -13.91
C ASN A 104 -3.32 -8.41 -12.39
N PHE A 105 -3.09 -7.21 -11.82
CA PHE A 105 -3.02 -7.04 -10.38
C PHE A 105 -4.38 -7.27 -9.71
N ALA A 106 -5.48 -6.79 -10.32
CA ALA A 106 -6.82 -7.06 -9.80
C ALA A 106 -7.10 -8.58 -9.69
N LYS A 107 -6.81 -9.34 -10.76
CA LYS A 107 -6.94 -10.81 -10.76
C LYS A 107 -6.08 -11.47 -9.68
N ALA A 108 -4.82 -11.03 -9.54
CA ALA A 108 -3.90 -11.60 -8.56
C ALA A 108 -4.34 -11.30 -7.11
N LEU A 109 -4.79 -10.07 -6.82
CA LEU A 109 -5.33 -9.69 -5.52
C LEU A 109 -6.56 -10.54 -5.16
N LEU A 110 -7.53 -10.66 -6.08
CA LEU A 110 -8.73 -11.46 -5.85
C LEU A 110 -8.39 -12.95 -5.64
N LYS A 111 -7.48 -13.49 -6.45
CA LYS A 111 -6.99 -14.87 -6.29
C LYS A 111 -6.31 -15.09 -4.94
N ALA A 112 -5.64 -14.06 -4.42
CA ALA A 112 -4.99 -14.08 -3.11
C ALA A 112 -5.95 -13.79 -1.92
N GLY A 113 -7.24 -13.55 -2.18
CA GLY A 113 -8.26 -13.36 -1.15
C GLY A 113 -8.49 -11.90 -0.73
N ALA A 114 -8.15 -10.92 -1.57
CA ALA A 114 -8.53 -9.53 -1.33
C ALA A 114 -10.05 -9.38 -1.30
N ASP A 115 -10.57 -8.60 -0.35
CA ASP A 115 -11.99 -8.35 -0.18
C ASP A 115 -12.45 -7.21 -1.10
N ALA A 116 -13.24 -7.55 -2.11
CA ALA A 116 -13.78 -6.60 -3.07
C ALA A 116 -14.96 -5.77 -2.54
N THR A 117 -15.52 -6.13 -1.39
CA THR A 117 -16.71 -5.52 -0.80
C THR A 117 -16.39 -4.34 0.12
N ILE A 118 -15.11 -4.15 0.47
CA ILE A 118 -14.66 -3.05 1.34
C ILE A 118 -15.07 -1.71 0.74
N LYS A 119 -15.73 -0.91 1.57
CA LYS A 119 -16.10 0.48 1.26
C LYS A 119 -15.11 1.43 1.89
N ASN A 120 -14.70 2.44 1.15
CA ASN A 120 -13.93 3.55 1.71
C ASN A 120 -14.83 4.54 2.48
N SER A 121 -14.24 5.63 2.97
CA SER A 121 -14.95 6.70 3.66
C SER A 121 -16.01 7.42 2.81
N GLU A 122 -15.94 7.32 1.48
CA GLU A 122 -16.96 7.83 0.55
C GLU A 122 -18.04 6.78 0.25
N GLY A 123 -18.00 5.60 0.89
CA GLY A 123 -18.92 4.49 0.62
C GLY A 123 -18.65 3.74 -0.68
N GLN A 124 -17.53 4.02 -1.36
CA GLN A 124 -17.16 3.43 -2.65
C GLN A 124 -16.36 2.14 -2.48
N THR A 125 -16.68 1.14 -3.29
CA THR A 125 -15.99 -0.16 -3.45
C THR A 125 -15.01 -0.14 -4.63
N ALA A 126 -14.25 -1.21 -4.84
CA ALA A 126 -13.44 -1.36 -6.04
C ALA A 126 -14.26 -1.34 -7.34
N LEU A 127 -15.50 -1.87 -7.31
CA LEU A 127 -16.41 -1.83 -8.46
C LEU A 127 -16.82 -0.40 -8.80
N ASP A 128 -17.12 0.42 -7.78
CA ASP A 128 -17.47 1.83 -7.97
C ASP A 128 -16.31 2.61 -8.61
N TYR A 129 -15.07 2.29 -8.25
CA TYR A 129 -13.89 2.85 -8.91
C TYR A 129 -13.77 2.40 -10.36
N ALA A 130 -14.00 1.11 -10.66
CA ALA A 130 -13.94 0.61 -12.03
C ALA A 130 -14.96 1.32 -12.93
N VAL A 131 -16.18 1.55 -12.42
CA VAL A 131 -17.23 2.31 -13.13
C VAL A 131 -16.83 3.78 -13.30
N LYS A 132 -16.44 4.46 -12.20
CA LYS A 132 -16.05 5.89 -12.19
C LYS A 132 -14.92 6.19 -13.18
N TYR A 133 -13.94 5.30 -13.29
CA TYR A 133 -12.77 5.45 -14.17
C TYR A 133 -12.91 4.70 -15.50
N LYS A 134 -14.09 4.18 -15.84
CA LYS A 134 -14.41 3.50 -17.11
C LYS A 134 -13.49 2.31 -17.43
N LYS A 135 -13.17 1.50 -16.42
CA LYS A 135 -12.33 0.29 -16.55
C LYS A 135 -13.20 -0.95 -16.76
N SER A 136 -13.69 -1.12 -17.98
CA SER A 136 -14.66 -2.17 -18.36
C SER A 136 -14.20 -3.59 -18.04
N GLU A 137 -12.93 -3.92 -18.24
CA GLU A 137 -12.40 -5.26 -17.94
C GLU A 137 -12.42 -5.56 -16.44
N ILE A 138 -12.06 -4.59 -15.60
CA ILE A 138 -12.11 -4.74 -14.15
C ILE A 138 -13.55 -4.75 -13.66
N GLN A 139 -14.42 -3.93 -14.23
CA GLN A 139 -15.86 -3.98 -13.93
C GLN A 139 -16.42 -5.37 -14.21
N THR A 140 -16.09 -5.95 -15.36
CA THR A 140 -16.51 -7.32 -15.73
C THR A 140 -15.99 -8.35 -14.73
N LEU A 141 -14.71 -8.24 -14.35
CA LEU A 141 -14.09 -9.10 -13.33
C LEU A 141 -14.79 -9.00 -11.97
N LEU A 142 -15.08 -7.78 -11.51
CA LEU A 142 -15.66 -7.51 -10.20
C LEU A 142 -17.17 -7.80 -10.12
N THR A 143 -17.90 -7.79 -11.23
CA THR A 143 -19.31 -8.24 -11.26
C THR A 143 -19.41 -9.77 -11.26
N ALA A 144 -18.37 -10.48 -11.70
CA ALA A 144 -18.37 -11.94 -11.79
C ALA A 144 -18.08 -12.65 -10.45
N ILE A 145 -17.55 -11.94 -9.46
CA ILE A 145 -17.34 -12.44 -8.09
C ILE A 145 -18.66 -12.33 -7.32
N LYS A 146 -19.20 -13.49 -6.92
CA LYS A 146 -20.44 -13.62 -6.13
C LYS A 146 -20.16 -13.61 -4.64
#